data_AF-A0A914NYC4-F1
#
_entry.id   AF-A0A914NYC4-F1
#
_cell.length_a   1.000
_cell.length_b   1.000
_cell.length_c   1.000
_cell.angle_alpha   90.00
_cell.angle_beta   90.00
_cell.angle_gamma   90.00
#
_symmetry.space_group_name_H-M   'P 1'
#
loop_
_entity.id
_entity.type
_entity.pdbx_description
1 polymer ?
#
loop_
_entity_poly.entity_id
_entity_poly.type
_entity_poly.pdbx_seq_one_letter_code
_entity_poly.pdbx_strand_id
1 'polypeptide(L)'
;MPFMRGVMPLRRTYYYMEQGRIIFRNEVKIFTIAYHRMPNEAQKGASDFVYWHWTQLLFKNPEIQFVRQDNISIAPFAIAFL
;
A
#
# COMPACT_ATOMS: atom_id res chain seq x y z
N MET A 1 -2.79 -1.27 26.91
CA MET A 1 -2.64 -1.88 25.57
C MET A 1 -1.43 -1.29 24.86
N PRO A 2 -0.32 -2.04 24.69
CA PRO A 2 0.91 -1.52 24.09
C PRO A 2 0.86 -1.38 22.55
N PHE A 3 -0.22 -1.82 21.90
CA PHE A 3 -0.31 -1.98 20.43
C PHE A 3 -0.68 -0.71 19.63
N MET A 4 -0.89 0.44 20.28
CA MET A 4 -1.39 1.66 19.63
C MET A 4 -0.34 2.78 19.47
N ARG A 5 0.91 2.45 19.14
CA ARG A 5 1.97 3.47 18.89
C ARG A 5 1.91 4.02 17.46
N GLY A 6 1.91 5.34 17.27
CA GLY A 6 1.90 5.99 15.94
C GLY A 6 0.59 6.72 15.63
N VAL A 7 0.61 7.59 14.61
CA VAL A 7 -0.45 8.58 14.34
C VAL A 7 -1.82 7.97 14.03
N MET A 8 -1.86 6.78 13.40
CA MET A 8 -3.10 6.13 13.01
C MET A 8 -3.07 4.62 13.33
N PRO A 9 -3.31 4.23 14.59
CA PRO A 9 -3.20 2.83 15.03
C PRO A 9 -4.31 1.93 14.46
N LEU A 10 -5.45 2.51 14.05
CA LEU A 10 -6.58 1.81 13.44
C LEU A 10 -6.15 0.93 12.25
N ARG A 11 -5.19 1.38 11.45
CA ARG A 11 -4.70 0.65 10.25
C ARG A 11 -4.03 -0.70 10.54
N ARG A 12 -3.79 -1.02 11.81
CA ARG A 12 -3.19 -2.27 12.28
C ARG A 12 -4.19 -3.18 13.00
N THR A 13 -5.47 -2.84 13.01
CA THR A 13 -6.49 -3.74 13.56
C THR A 13 -6.88 -4.77 12.51
N TYR A 14 -7.26 -5.96 12.97
CA TYR A 14 -7.75 -7.04 12.12
C TYR A 14 -8.94 -6.59 11.26
N TYR A 15 -9.95 -5.94 11.88
CA TYR A 15 -11.14 -5.46 11.18
C TYR A 15 -10.82 -4.46 10.07
N TYR A 16 -9.83 -3.57 10.26
CA TYR A 16 -9.44 -2.64 9.21
C TYR A 16 -8.78 -3.36 8.02
N MET A 17 -7.94 -4.37 8.29
CA MET A 17 -7.28 -5.17 7.24
C MET A 17 -8.30 -6.01 6.46
N GLU A 18 -9.30 -6.57 7.17
CA GLU A 18 -10.35 -7.40 6.58
C GLU A 18 -11.25 -6.63 5.60
N GLN A 19 -11.45 -5.32 5.82
CA GLN A 19 -12.24 -4.43 4.95
C GLN A 19 -11.61 -4.14 3.58
N GLY A 20 -10.36 -4.56 3.35
CA GLY A 20 -9.68 -4.42 2.06
C GLY A 20 -10.45 -5.11 0.92
N ARG A 21 -10.68 -4.41 -0.20
CA ARG A 21 -11.47 -4.91 -1.34
C ARG A 21 -10.63 -5.38 -2.52
N ILE A 22 -9.34 -5.08 -2.54
CA ILE A 22 -8.46 -5.36 -3.69
C ILE A 22 -7.85 -6.74 -3.51
N ILE A 23 -8.25 -7.66 -4.38
CA ILE A 23 -7.70 -9.00 -4.51
C ILE A 23 -7.16 -9.13 -5.93
N PHE A 24 -5.89 -9.43 -6.07
CA PHE A 24 -5.24 -9.62 -7.36
C PHE A 24 -5.58 -10.99 -7.94
N ARG A 25 -5.38 -11.12 -9.25
CA ARG A 25 -5.49 -12.42 -9.91
C ARG A 25 -4.23 -13.23 -9.65
N ASN A 26 -4.35 -14.55 -9.80
CA ASN A 26 -3.28 -15.51 -9.47
C ASN A 26 -2.03 -15.36 -10.34
N GLU A 27 -2.15 -14.73 -11.51
CA GLU A 27 -1.03 -14.46 -12.40
C GLU A 27 -0.09 -13.43 -11.78
N VAL A 28 -0.58 -12.42 -11.07
CA VAL A 28 0.29 -11.37 -10.51
C VAL A 28 1.22 -11.98 -9.45
N LYS A 29 2.53 -11.88 -9.66
CA LYS A 29 3.56 -12.35 -8.72
C LYS A 29 4.19 -11.23 -7.93
N ILE A 30 4.39 -10.07 -8.56
CA ILE A 30 5.03 -8.91 -7.93
C ILE A 30 4.20 -7.66 -8.22
N PHE A 31 3.97 -6.85 -7.20
CA PHE A 31 3.37 -5.53 -7.34
C PHE A 31 4.32 -4.47 -6.79
N THR A 32 4.74 -3.55 -7.65
CA THR A 32 5.61 -2.43 -7.29
C THR A 32 4.82 -1.13 -7.36
N ILE A 33 4.94 -0.29 -6.33
CA ILE A 33 4.43 1.08 -6.33
C ILE A 33 5.53 2.08 -6.00
N ALA A 34 5.65 3.10 -6.84
CA ALA A 34 6.54 4.23 -6.66
C ALA A 34 5.74 5.47 -6.25
N TYR A 35 6.16 6.14 -5.16
CA TYR A 35 5.48 7.33 -4.66
C TYR A 35 6.45 8.28 -3.94
N HIS A 36 5.97 9.48 -3.60
CA HIS A 36 6.77 10.46 -2.86
C HIS A 36 6.41 10.49 -1.38
N ARG A 37 7.41 10.51 -0.50
CA ARG A 37 7.18 10.66 0.95
C ARG A 37 6.64 12.05 1.30
N MET A 38 7.03 13.06 0.53
CA MET A 38 6.55 14.44 0.65
C MET A 38 5.92 14.84 -0.70
N PRO A 39 4.68 14.40 -0.97
CA PRO A 39 4.03 14.64 -2.26
C PRO A 39 3.56 16.09 -2.39
N ASN A 40 3.53 16.59 -3.63
CA ASN A 40 2.72 17.76 -3.97
C ASN A 40 1.23 17.37 -4.06
N GLU A 41 0.33 18.34 -4.28
CA GLU A 41 -1.11 18.06 -4.36
C GLU A 41 -1.48 17.02 -5.43
N ALA A 42 -0.83 17.06 -6.59
CA ALA A 42 -1.09 16.12 -7.68
C ALA A 42 -0.65 14.68 -7.36
N GLN A 43 0.36 14.51 -6.51
CA GLN A 43 0.92 13.22 -6.12
C GLN A 43 0.31 12.65 -4.84
N LYS A 44 -0.43 13.48 -4.08
CA LYS A 44 -0.94 13.15 -2.75
C LYS A 44 -1.76 11.87 -2.73
N GLY A 45 -2.58 11.64 -3.77
CA GLY A 45 -3.40 10.45 -3.89
C GLY A 45 -2.61 9.14 -3.84
N ALA A 46 -1.43 9.07 -4.45
CA ALA A 46 -0.59 7.87 -4.42
C ALA A 46 -0.02 7.61 -3.02
N SER A 47 0.46 8.66 -2.34
CA SER A 47 0.99 8.56 -0.99
C SER A 47 -0.10 8.21 0.03
N ASP A 48 -1.29 8.79 -0.11
CA ASP A 48 -2.47 8.46 0.70
C ASP A 48 -2.91 7.02 0.44
N PHE A 49 -2.90 6.54 -0.81
CA PHE A 49 -3.21 5.15 -1.13
C PHE A 49 -2.26 4.18 -0.44
N VAL A 50 -0.94 4.43 -0.50
CA VAL A 50 0.05 3.62 0.24
C VAL A 50 -0.14 3.74 1.75
N TYR A 51 -0.48 4.91 2.26
CA TYR A 51 -0.71 5.08 3.68
C TYR A 51 -1.92 4.26 4.15
N TRP A 52 -3.07 4.34 3.48
CA TRP A 52 -4.30 3.71 3.95
C TRP A 52 -4.42 2.24 3.54
N HIS A 53 -4.06 1.88 2.30
CA HIS A 53 -4.41 0.59 1.71
C HIS A 53 -3.27 -0.42 1.65
N TRP A 54 -2.03 -0.02 1.94
CA TRP A 54 -0.88 -0.93 1.81
C TRP A 54 -0.99 -2.20 2.67
N THR A 55 -1.38 -2.05 3.93
CA THR A 55 -1.57 -3.20 4.83
C THR A 55 -2.73 -4.08 4.39
N GLN A 56 -3.81 -3.49 3.86
CA GLN A 56 -4.96 -4.22 3.34
C GLN A 56 -4.58 -5.06 2.13
N LEU A 57 -3.77 -4.51 1.22
CA LEU A 57 -3.25 -5.22 0.04
C LEU A 57 -2.42 -6.43 0.46
N LEU A 58 -1.47 -6.24 1.37
CA LEU A 58 -0.64 -7.33 1.92
C LEU A 58 -1.49 -8.42 2.56
N PHE A 59 -2.47 -8.03 3.39
CA PHE A 59 -3.31 -8.97 4.12
C PHE A 59 -4.21 -9.82 3.20
N LYS A 60 -4.75 -9.22 2.14
CA LYS A 60 -5.64 -9.91 1.21
C LYS A 60 -4.91 -10.72 0.14
N ASN A 61 -3.62 -10.48 -0.07
CA ASN A 61 -2.83 -11.09 -1.15
C ASN A 61 -1.49 -11.63 -0.63
N PRO A 62 -1.52 -12.63 0.28
CA PRO A 62 -0.31 -13.12 0.96
C PRO A 62 0.71 -13.75 0.00
N GLU A 63 0.27 -14.26 -1.15
CA GLU A 63 1.10 -14.94 -2.15
C GLU A 63 1.86 -13.98 -3.09
N ILE A 64 1.61 -12.67 -3.01
CA ILE A 64 2.19 -11.66 -3.90
C ILE A 64 3.32 -10.92 -3.20
N GLN A 65 4.44 -10.73 -3.88
CA GLN A 65 5.49 -9.87 -3.39
C GLN A 65 5.15 -8.39 -3.64
N PHE A 66 5.10 -7.61 -2.58
CA PHE A 66 4.82 -6.17 -2.64
C PHE A 66 6.09 -5.35 -2.42
N VAL A 67 6.37 -4.41 -3.34
CA VAL A 67 7.55 -3.54 -3.28
C VAL A 67 7.11 -2.07 -3.28
N ARG A 68 7.61 -1.30 -2.32
CA ARG A 68 7.48 0.16 -2.30
C ARG A 68 8.80 0.79 -2.66
N GLN A 69 8.73 1.79 -3.51
CA GLN A 69 9.88 2.59 -3.88
C GLN A 69 9.55 4.06 -3.67
N ASP A 70 10.45 4.79 -3.03
CA ASP A 70 10.25 6.17 -2.66
C ASP A 70 11.16 7.11 -3.46
N ASN A 71 10.58 8.18 -4.00
CA ASN A 71 11.30 9.28 -4.66
C ASN A 71 12.21 8.89 -5.84
N ILE A 72 11.91 7.78 -6.54
CA ILE A 72 12.68 7.32 -7.72
C ILE A 72 12.20 7.91 -9.06
N SER A 73 10.94 8.36 -9.15
CA SER A 73 10.35 8.92 -10.36
C SER A 73 9.65 10.23 -10.02
N ILE A 74 9.54 11.14 -10.98
CA ILE A 74 8.79 12.42 -10.86
C ILE A 74 7.28 12.13 -10.78
N ALA A 75 6.80 11.15 -11.53
CA ALA A 75 5.41 10.73 -11.52
C ALA A 75 5.26 9.42 -10.72
N PRO A 76 4.35 9.35 -9.74
CA PRO A 76 3.99 8.11 -9.09
C PRO A 76 3.47 7.09 -10.10
N PHE A 77 3.82 5.81 -9.91
CA PHE A 77 3.38 4.74 -10.80
C PHE A 77 3.19 3.43 -10.03
N ALA A 78 2.43 2.52 -10.63
CA ALA A 78 2.30 1.14 -10.16
C ALA A 78 2.51 0.17 -11.32
N ILE A 79 3.25 -0.91 -11.07
CA ILE A 79 3.53 -1.96 -12.06
C ILE A 79 3.22 -3.31 -11.40
N ALA A 80 2.45 -4.14 -12.12
CA ALA A 80 2.23 -5.52 -11.77
C ALA A 80 3.03 -6.41 -12.72
N PHE A 81 3.81 -7.33 -12.17
CA PHE A 81 4.52 -8.36 -12.91
C PHE A 81 3.74 -9.67 -12.78
N LEU A 82 3.41 -10.23 -13.94
CA LEU A 82 2.67 -11.49 -14.10
C LEU A 82 3.61 -12.71 -14.05
#